data_AF-A0A427A155-F1
#
_entry.id   AF-A0A427A155-F1
#
_cell.length_a   1.000
_cell.length_b   1.000
_cell.length_c   1.000
_cell.angle_alpha   90.00
_cell.angle_beta   90.00
_cell.angle_gamma   90.00
#
_symmetry.space_group_name_H-M   'P 1'
#
loop_
_entity.id
_entity.type
_entity.pdbx_description
1 polymer ?
#
loop_
_entity_poly.entity_id
_entity_poly.type
_entity_poly.pdbx_seq_one_letter_code
_entity_poly.pdbx_strand_id
1 'polypeptide(L)' 'MADVVQVDEAGYNKCDASSPISNYSKGRSYAFELNHTGRYYFICSRGYCYGGMHLAIAVEHLPPPSPPP' A
#
# COMPACT_ATOMS: atom_id res chain seq x y z
N MET A 1 8.36 -5.61 -15.91
CA MET A 1 8.42 -4.17 -15.52
C MET A 1 7.32 -3.99 -14.50
N ALA A 2 7.58 -3.45 -13.31
CA ALA A 2 6.61 -3.43 -12.20
C ALA A 2 6.23 -2.01 -11.81
N ASP A 3 5.17 -1.87 -11.03
CA ASP A 3 4.58 -0.61 -10.58
C ASP A 3 3.95 -0.82 -9.20
N VAL A 4 3.75 0.27 -8.48
CA VAL A 4 3.10 0.28 -7.15
C VAL A 4 1.90 1.20 -7.24
N VAL A 5 0.71 0.63 -7.10
CA VAL A 5 -0.56 1.34 -7.17
C VAL A 5 -1.32 1.13 -5.89
N GLN A 6 -1.73 2.22 -5.25
CA GLN A 6 -2.61 2.16 -4.10
C GLN A 6 -4.07 2.06 -4.57
N VAL A 7 -4.80 1.14 -3.96
CA VAL A 7 -6.20 0.83 -4.26
C VAL A 7 -6.98 0.72 -2.95
N ASP A 8 -8.31 0.63 -3.04
CA ASP A 8 -9.14 0.23 -1.92
C ASP A 8 -9.11 -1.30 -1.72
N GLU A 9 -9.77 -1.78 -0.67
CA GLU A 9 -9.82 -3.20 -0.32
C GLU A 9 -10.42 -4.09 -1.43
N ALA A 10 -11.46 -3.62 -2.14
CA ALA A 10 -12.05 -4.37 -3.22
C ALA A 10 -11.09 -4.46 -4.41
N GLY A 11 -10.40 -3.35 -4.73
CA GLY A 11 -9.34 -3.33 -5.74
C GLY A 11 -8.20 -4.28 -5.40
N TYR A 12 -7.78 -4.33 -4.14
CA TYR A 12 -6.76 -5.25 -3.65
C TYR A 12 -7.14 -6.71 -3.82
N ASN A 13 -8.34 -7.08 -3.37
CA ASN A 13 -8.83 -8.46 -3.42
C ASN A 13 -9.06 -8.97 -4.84
N LYS A 14 -9.42 -8.06 -5.76
CA LYS A 14 -9.67 -8.38 -7.17
C LYS A 14 -8.46 -8.13 -8.07
N CYS A 15 -7.35 -7.64 -7.51
CA CYS A 15 -6.22 -7.13 -8.31
C CYS A 15 -6.67 -6.12 -9.39
N ASP A 16 -7.67 -5.30 -9.07
CA ASP A 16 -8.21 -4.28 -9.97
C ASP A 16 -7.51 -2.94 -9.72
N ALA A 17 -6.84 -2.45 -10.75
CA ALA A 17 -6.18 -1.15 -10.76
C ALA A 17 -6.96 -0.11 -11.60
N SER A 18 -8.23 -0.36 -11.90
CA SER A 18 -9.05 0.49 -12.78
C SER A 18 -9.44 1.80 -12.08
N SER A 19 -9.55 1.78 -10.75
CA SER A 19 -9.84 2.95 -9.92
C SER A 19 -8.75 3.15 -8.86
N PRO A 20 -7.53 3.56 -9.24
CA PRO A 20 -6.44 3.74 -8.30
C PRO A 20 -6.68 4.95 -7.40
N ILE A 21 -6.42 4.79 -6.10
CA ILE A 21 -6.37 5.92 -5.15
C ILE A 21 -5.15 6.78 -5.47
N SER A 22 -4.02 6.14 -5.77
CA SER A 22 -2.77 6.82 -6.15
C SER A 22 -1.80 5.88 -6.85
N ASN A 23 -0.96 6.43 -7.73
CA ASN A 23 0.07 5.67 -8.44
C ASN A 23 1.46 6.17 -8.02
N TYR A 24 2.26 5.23 -7.50
CA TYR A 24 3.58 5.50 -6.93
C TYR A 24 4.72 4.90 -7.76
N SER A 25 4.47 4.59 -9.03
CA SER A 25 5.45 4.01 -9.95
C SER A 25 6.56 5.00 -10.35
N LYS A 26 7.47 5.32 -9.42
CA LYS A 26 8.66 6.14 -9.66
C LYS A 26 9.95 5.33 -9.54
N GLY A 27 10.30 4.59 -10.59
CA GLY A 27 11.58 3.90 -10.69
C GLY A 27 11.66 2.63 -9.84
N ARG A 28 12.73 2.46 -9.06
CA ARG A 28 13.02 1.23 -8.29
C ARG A 28 12.44 1.22 -6.88
N SER A 29 12.22 2.38 -6.28
CA SER A 29 11.71 2.53 -4.92
C SER A 29 10.92 3.81 -4.78
N TYR A 30 9.93 3.79 -3.88
CA TYR A 30 9.12 4.96 -3.54
C TYR A 30 8.95 5.02 -2.02
N ALA A 31 9.18 6.20 -1.43
CA ALA A 31 8.93 6.43 -0.02
C ALA A 31 7.48 6.88 0.17
N PHE A 32 6.68 6.06 0.85
CA PHE A 32 5.30 6.36 1.21
C PHE A 32 5.21 6.60 2.73
N GLU A 33 4.67 7.75 3.12
CA GLU A 33 4.50 8.13 4.52
C GLU A 33 3.11 7.71 5.03
N LEU A 34 3.08 7.03 6.17
CA LEU A 34 1.88 6.48 6.80
C LEU A 34 1.30 7.52 7.78
N ASN A 35 0.64 8.55 7.25
CA ASN A 35 0.15 9.69 8.03
C ASN A 35 -1.11 9.40 8.86
N HIS A 36 -1.97 8.49 8.40
CA HIS A 36 -3.22 8.16 9.08
C HIS A 36 -3.25 6.69 9.49
N THR A 37 -3.81 6.42 10.67
CA THR A 37 -4.11 5.05 11.09
C THR A 37 -5.17 4.45 10.18
N GLY A 38 -5.04 3.15 9.90
CA GLY A 38 -5.93 2.45 8.97
C GLY A 38 -5.20 1.43 8.12
N ARG A 39 -5.91 0.83 7.17
CA ARG A 39 -5.34 -0.14 6.22
C ARG A 39 -5.08 0.51 4.87
N TYR A 40 -3.88 0.32 4.36
CA TYR A 40 -3.45 0.75 3.04
C TYR A 40 -3.23 -0.48 2.18
N TYR A 41 -3.75 -0.46 0.96
CA TYR A 41 -3.63 -1.56 0.03
C TYR A 41 -2.86 -1.15 -1.22
N PHE A 42 -1.88 -1.96 -1.59
CA PHE A 42 -1.04 -1.74 -2.75
C PHE A 42 -1.00 -2.98 -3.62
N ILE A 43 -1.04 -2.78 -4.93
CA ILE A 43 -0.96 -3.85 -5.94
C ILE A 43 0.00 -3.45 -7.05
N CYS A 44 0.51 -4.45 -7.78
CA CYS A 44 1.08 -4.24 -9.10
C CYS A 44 0.01 -4.42 -10.18
N SER A 45 -0.26 -3.36 -10.94
CA SER A 45 -1.32 -3.35 -11.98
C SER A 45 -0.98 -4.18 -13.21
N ARG A 46 0.30 -4.56 -13.40
CA ARG A 46 0.78 -5.32 -14.57
C ARG A 46 0.57 -6.82 -14.50
N GLY A 47 -0.42 -7.27 -13.73
CA GLY A 47 -0.80 -8.69 -13.62
C GLY A 47 0.01 -9.49 -12.59
N TYR A 48 1.12 -8.96 -12.08
CA TYR A 48 1.89 -9.62 -11.02
C TYR A 48 1.14 -9.69 -9.68
N CYS A 49 0.08 -8.89 -9.49
CA CYS A 49 -0.79 -8.98 -8.31
C CYS A 49 -1.33 -10.41 -8.10
N TYR A 50 -1.80 -11.09 -9.16
CA TYR A 50 -2.26 -12.48 -9.09
C TYR A 50 -1.13 -13.48 -8.76
N GLY A 51 0.12 -13.08 -9.01
CA GLY A 51 1.31 -13.84 -8.62
C GLY A 51 1.80 -13.54 -7.20
N GLY A 52 1.04 -12.78 -6.40
CA GLY A 52 1.39 -12.41 -5.04
C GLY A 52 2.11 -11.06 -4.90
N MET A 53 2.19 -10.25 -5.95
CA MET A 53 2.77 -8.90 -5.88
C MET A 53 1.72 -7.87 -5.44
N HIS A 54 1.27 -8.02 -4.20
CA HIS A 54 0.31 -7.16 -3.52
C HIS A 54 0.64 -7.07 -2.03
N LEU A 55 0.42 -5.91 -1.42
CA LEU A 55 0.75 -5.63 -0.02
C LEU A 55 -0.40 -4.91 0.68
N ALA A 56 -0.79 -5.40 1.86
CA ALA A 56 -1.69 -4.71 2.78
C ALA A 56 -0.91 -4.26 4.02
N ILE A 57 -0.98 -2.99 4.36
CA ILE A 57 -0.30 -2.40 5.52
C ILE A 57 -1.36 -1.93 6.51
N ALA A 58 -1.32 -2.47 7.73
CA ALA A 58 -2.12 -1.95 8.85
C ALA A 58 -1.27 -0.96 9.65
N VAL A 59 -1.73 0.30 9.69
CA VAL A 59 -1.10 1.39 10.42
C VAL A 59 -1.86 1.61 11.71
N GLU A 60 -1.16 1.40 12.81
CA GLU A 60 -1.70 1.58 14.16
C GLU A 60 -1.10 2.84 14.81
N HIS A 61 -1.77 3.33 15.84
CA HIS A 61 -1.23 4.44 16.62
C HIS A 61 0.03 3.97 17.33
N LEU A 62 1.09 4.77 17.25
CA LEU A 62 2.26 4.51 18.08
C LEU A 62 1.84 4.60 19.55
N PRO A 63 2.23 3.61 20.39
CA PRO A 63 2.02 3.74 21.82
C PRO A 63 2.72 5.01 22.32
N PRO A 64 2.17 5.70 23.33
CA PRO A 64 2.83 6.86 23.90
C PRO A 64 4.26 6.47 24.35
N PRO A 65 5.25 7.36 24.17
CA PRO A 65 6.60 7.06 24.59
C PRO A 65 6.60 6.72 26.09
N SER A 66 7.34 5.67 26.44
CA SER A 66 7.53 5.29 27.84
C SER A 66 7.99 6.51 28.64
N PRO A 67 7.45 6.77 29.84
CA PRO A 67 7.93 7.86 30.66
C PRO A 67 9.43 7.69 30.91
N PRO A 68 10.23 8.78 30.83
CA PRO A 68 11.64 8.71 31.16
C PRO A 68 11.84 8.26 32.63
N PRO A 69 12.95 7.55 32.92
CA PRO A 69 13.26 7.07 34.28
C PRO A 69 13.47 8.20 35.28
#